data_AF-A0A4U3MGX1-F1
#
_entry.id   AF-A0A4U3MGX1-F1
#
_cell.length_a   1.000
_cell.length_b   1.000
_cell.length_c   1.000
_cell.angle_alpha   90.00
_cell.angle_beta   90.00
_cell.angle_gamma   90.00
#
_symmetry.space_group_name_H-M   'P 1'
#
loop_
_entity.id
_entity.type
_entity.pdbx_description
1 polymer ?
#
loop_
_entity_poly.entity_id
_entity_poly.type
_entity_poly.pdbx_seq_one_letter_code
_entity_poly.pdbx_strand_id
1 'polypeptide(L)'
;MATTLNGSGVSPGTGYAVAHLLVGSIPEPPKGAVHDGDAEAEKARVQAALEEVAADLEARGERAGGEAAEVLSAQAMMARDPGLADGVGELVDAGVSGDRAVYEAFGAYRDLLAAAGGYLGERVADLDDIRDRAVARLTGAPMPGVPVDAAEPYILVARDLAPADTALLDRNLVAAFVTEDGGPTSHTAILARAMGVPAVVGCAGATALVQGTLLLVDGATGEVVIEPEPAAAQAAVATA
;
A
#
# COMPACT_ATOMS: atom_id res chain seq x y z
N MET A 1 26.29 -14.49 -4.60
CA MET A 1 26.43 -14.05 -3.20
C MET A 1 25.15 -13.31 -2.88
N ALA A 2 24.44 -13.67 -1.82
CA ALA A 2 23.23 -12.96 -1.43
C ALA A 2 23.59 -11.53 -1.06
N THR A 3 22.75 -10.57 -1.43
CA THR A 3 22.94 -9.16 -1.09
C THR A 3 22.30 -8.91 0.27
N THR A 4 22.99 -8.24 1.18
CA THR A 4 22.48 -7.97 2.54
C THR A 4 22.33 -6.47 2.77
N LEU A 5 21.15 -6.06 3.22
CA LEU A 5 20.92 -4.73 3.77
C LEU A 5 21.08 -4.79 5.30
N ASN A 6 21.49 -3.67 5.89
CA ASN A 6 21.72 -3.57 7.32
C ASN A 6 20.94 -2.40 7.88
N GLY A 7 20.28 -2.63 9.02
CA GLY A 7 19.65 -1.60 9.83
C GLY A 7 19.86 -1.88 11.31
N SER A 8 19.01 -1.28 12.15
CA SER A 8 18.95 -1.59 13.57
C SER A 8 17.91 -2.66 13.82
N GLY A 9 18.33 -3.81 14.34
CA GLY A 9 17.41 -4.78 14.94
C GLY A 9 16.72 -4.17 16.16
N VAL A 10 15.39 -4.18 16.19
CA VAL A 10 14.60 -3.56 17.27
C VAL A 10 13.66 -4.52 17.97
N SER A 11 13.33 -5.63 17.33
CA SER A 11 12.50 -6.71 17.85
C SER A 11 13.13 -8.03 17.41
N PRO A 12 13.59 -8.89 18.35
CA PRO A 12 14.32 -10.12 18.01
C PRO A 12 13.42 -11.16 17.34
N GLY A 13 14.06 -12.15 16.73
CA GLY A 13 13.41 -13.24 15.98
C GLY A 13 13.83 -13.23 14.50
N THR A 14 13.42 -14.26 13.77
CA THR A 14 13.73 -14.39 12.35
C THR A 14 12.45 -14.56 11.53
N GLY A 15 12.30 -13.78 10.47
CA GLY A 15 11.20 -13.88 9.51
C GLY A 15 11.72 -14.21 8.11
N TYR A 16 11.05 -15.13 7.41
CA TYR A 16 11.35 -15.46 6.01
C TYR A 16 10.06 -15.48 5.21
N ALA A 17 9.92 -14.55 4.28
CA ALA A 17 8.77 -14.45 3.39
C ALA A 17 9.06 -13.51 2.21
N VAL A 18 8.10 -13.37 1.31
CA VAL A 18 8.14 -12.36 0.25
C VAL A 18 7.95 -10.95 0.81
N ALA A 19 8.66 -9.99 0.21
CA ALA A 19 8.55 -8.58 0.54
C ALA A 19 7.24 -8.01 0.02
N HIS A 20 6.48 -7.37 0.90
CA HIS A 20 5.37 -6.49 0.54
C HIS A 20 5.78 -5.05 0.82
N LEU A 21 6.03 -4.29 -0.24
CA LEU A 21 6.39 -2.88 -0.15
C LEU A 21 5.11 -2.06 0.05
N LEU A 22 5.08 -1.30 1.15
CA LEU A 22 4.11 -0.26 1.38
C LEU A 22 4.44 0.91 0.44
N VAL A 23 3.89 0.86 -0.77
CA VAL A 23 4.05 1.91 -1.77
C VAL A 23 3.19 3.10 -1.35
N GLY A 24 3.82 4.24 -1.04
CA GLY A 24 3.14 5.45 -0.61
C GLY A 24 2.48 6.26 -1.75
N SER A 25 2.82 5.97 -3.01
CA SER A 25 2.19 6.61 -4.18
C SER A 25 2.35 5.72 -5.42
N ILE A 26 1.29 5.55 -6.19
CA ILE A 26 1.41 4.87 -7.49
C ILE A 26 2.18 5.74 -8.49
N PRO A 27 3.00 5.16 -9.39
CA PRO A 27 3.55 5.94 -10.50
C PRO A 27 2.44 6.59 -11.33
N GLU A 28 2.61 7.87 -11.67
CA GLU A 28 1.68 8.59 -12.54
C GLU A 28 1.55 7.85 -13.90
N PRO A 29 0.33 7.49 -14.34
CA PRO A 29 0.09 6.92 -15.66
C PRO A 29 0.65 7.82 -16.77
N PRO A 30 1.21 7.26 -17.87
CA PRO A 30 1.85 8.05 -18.91
C PRO A 30 0.96 9.18 -19.45
N LYS A 31 1.52 10.39 -19.56
CA LYS A 31 0.79 11.54 -20.13
C LYS A 31 0.41 11.25 -21.58
N GLY A 32 -0.86 11.52 -21.92
CA GLY A 32 -1.39 11.27 -23.26
C GLY A 32 -1.60 9.79 -23.59
N ALA A 33 -1.64 8.91 -22.58
CA ALA A 33 -2.10 7.53 -22.77
C ALA A 33 -3.55 7.53 -23.29
N VAL A 34 -3.79 6.73 -24.32
CA VAL A 34 -5.09 6.60 -24.99
C VAL A 34 -5.54 5.15 -24.92
N HIS A 35 -6.85 4.92 -24.80
CA HIS A 35 -7.39 3.57 -24.96
C HIS A 35 -7.37 3.20 -26.45
N ASP A 36 -7.16 1.91 -26.74
CA ASP A 36 -7.13 1.35 -28.10
C ASP A 36 -8.47 0.71 -28.51
N GLY A 37 -9.44 0.69 -27.59
CA GLY A 37 -10.72 -0.01 -27.73
C GLY A 37 -11.97 0.86 -27.68
N ASP A 38 -13.07 0.23 -27.27
CA ASP A 38 -14.39 0.84 -27.08
C ASP A 38 -14.46 1.66 -25.79
N ALA A 39 -14.85 2.93 -25.89
CA ALA A 39 -14.99 3.82 -24.74
C ALA A 39 -15.96 3.26 -23.69
N GLU A 40 -17.03 2.58 -24.10
CA GLU A 40 -17.99 2.00 -23.15
C GLU A 40 -17.39 0.83 -22.38
N ALA A 41 -16.58 0.00 -23.04
CA ALA A 41 -15.85 -1.07 -22.36
C ALA A 41 -14.80 -0.52 -21.39
N GLU A 42 -14.11 0.57 -21.75
CA GLU A 42 -13.12 1.21 -20.89
C GLU A 42 -13.77 1.89 -19.68
N LYS A 43 -14.90 2.59 -19.86
CA LYS A 43 -15.70 3.12 -18.74
C LYS A 43 -16.17 2.01 -17.81
N ALA A 44 -16.65 0.89 -18.35
CA ALA A 44 -17.05 -0.25 -17.54
C ALA A 44 -15.88 -0.83 -16.73
N ARG A 45 -14.68 -0.90 -17.33
CA ARG A 45 -13.44 -1.32 -16.65
C ARG A 45 -13.08 -0.39 -15.50
N VAL A 46 -13.15 0.92 -15.72
CA VAL A 46 -12.90 1.93 -14.67
C VAL A 46 -13.94 1.85 -13.56
N GLN A 47 -15.23 1.77 -13.90
CA GLN A 47 -16.30 1.69 -12.92
C GLN A 47 -16.17 0.45 -12.04
N ALA A 48 -15.81 -0.69 -12.63
CA ALA A 48 -15.52 -1.91 -11.87
C ALA A 48 -14.34 -1.71 -10.90
N ALA A 49 -13.26 -1.08 -11.35
CA ALA A 49 -12.10 -0.81 -10.49
C ALA A 49 -12.45 0.12 -9.31
N LEU A 50 -13.22 1.20 -9.55
CA LEU A 50 -13.68 2.11 -8.49
C LEU A 50 -14.61 1.42 -7.49
N GLU A 51 -15.54 0.58 -7.98
CA GLU A 51 -16.43 -0.20 -7.11
C GLU A 51 -15.66 -1.21 -6.25
N GLU A 52 -14.66 -1.88 -6.81
CA GLU A 52 -13.79 -2.79 -6.04
C GLU A 52 -12.96 -2.04 -4.99
N VAL A 53 -12.52 -0.81 -5.26
CA VAL A 53 -11.87 0.03 -4.25
C VAL A 53 -12.84 0.40 -3.13
N ALA A 54 -14.06 0.81 -3.48
CA ALA A 54 -15.09 1.13 -2.49
C ALA A 54 -15.41 -0.07 -1.58
N ALA A 55 -15.61 -1.25 -2.16
CA ALA A 55 -15.88 -2.47 -1.41
C ALA A 55 -14.71 -2.89 -0.49
N ASP A 56 -13.46 -2.75 -0.95
CA ASP A 56 -12.27 -3.02 -0.12
C ASP A 56 -12.19 -2.05 1.08
N LEU A 57 -12.46 -0.77 0.87
CA LEU A 57 -12.47 0.23 1.94
C LEU A 57 -13.57 -0.07 2.97
N GLU A 58 -14.77 -0.47 2.53
CA GLU A 58 -15.86 -0.89 3.43
C GLU A 58 -15.45 -2.11 4.26
N ALA A 59 -14.91 -3.15 3.63
CA ALA A 59 -14.46 -4.36 4.33
C ALA A 59 -13.34 -4.07 5.34
N ARG A 60 -12.41 -3.17 5.01
CA ARG A 60 -11.39 -2.69 5.95
C ARG A 60 -12.01 -1.94 7.12
N GLY A 61 -13.01 -1.10 6.86
CA GLY A 61 -13.74 -0.37 7.88
C GLY A 61 -14.42 -1.31 8.87
N GLU A 62 -15.08 -2.35 8.39
CA GLU A 62 -15.72 -3.37 9.23
C GLU A 62 -14.72 -4.09 10.15
N ARG A 63 -13.51 -4.37 9.66
CA ARG A 63 -12.44 -5.02 10.46
C ARG A 63 -11.83 -4.08 11.49
N ALA A 64 -11.58 -2.83 11.11
CA ALA A 64 -10.93 -1.84 11.98
C ALA A 64 -11.86 -1.36 13.11
N GLY A 65 -13.14 -1.12 12.79
CA GLY A 65 -14.13 -0.61 13.74
C GLY A 65 -13.87 0.83 14.20
N GLY A 66 -14.78 1.35 15.03
CA GLY A 66 -14.67 2.68 15.64
C GLY A 66 -14.58 3.83 14.62
N GLU A 67 -13.78 4.85 14.95
CA GLU A 67 -13.57 6.03 14.11
C GLU A 67 -12.93 5.69 12.75
N ALA A 68 -12.08 4.66 12.70
CA ALA A 68 -11.48 4.19 11.45
C ALA A 68 -12.53 3.66 10.46
N ALA A 69 -13.58 3.00 10.95
CA ALA A 69 -14.69 2.53 10.12
C ALA A 69 -15.46 3.69 9.47
N GLU A 70 -15.68 4.79 10.22
CA GLU A 70 -16.37 5.98 9.72
C GLU A 70 -15.57 6.69 8.62
N VAL A 71 -14.25 6.79 8.81
CA VAL A 71 -13.33 7.37 7.80
C VAL A 71 -13.33 6.53 6.53
N LEU A 72 -13.13 5.22 6.65
CA LEU A 72 -13.07 4.30 5.50
C LEU A 72 -14.41 4.24 4.74
N SER A 73 -15.54 4.29 5.45
CA SER A 73 -16.87 4.39 4.83
C SER A 73 -17.04 5.70 4.04
N ALA A 74 -16.52 6.82 4.56
CA ALA A 74 -16.52 8.09 3.82
C ALA A 74 -15.68 8.02 2.54
N GLN A 75 -14.51 7.38 2.59
CA GLN A 75 -13.68 7.16 1.40
C GLN A 75 -14.39 6.25 0.38
N ALA A 76 -15.07 5.19 0.82
CA ALA A 76 -15.85 4.34 -0.06
C ALA A 76 -16.99 5.09 -0.76
N MET A 77 -17.66 6.01 -0.05
CA MET A 77 -18.67 6.90 -0.66
C MET A 77 -18.06 7.83 -1.73
N MET A 78 -16.86 8.37 -1.49
CA MET A 78 -16.16 9.19 -2.49
C MET A 78 -15.78 8.36 -3.73
N ALA A 79 -15.33 7.12 -3.55
CA ALA A 79 -15.00 6.23 -4.67
C ALA A 79 -16.22 5.92 -5.57
N ARG A 80 -17.44 5.99 -5.01
CA ARG A 80 -18.72 5.84 -5.74
C ARG A 80 -19.39 7.16 -6.11
N ASP A 81 -18.70 8.30 -5.96
CA ASP A 81 -19.29 9.60 -6.27
C ASP A 81 -19.60 9.72 -7.78
N PRO A 82 -20.85 10.00 -8.17
CA PRO A 82 -21.23 10.10 -9.57
C PRO A 82 -20.50 11.23 -10.32
N GLY A 83 -20.14 12.33 -9.64
CA GLY A 83 -19.42 13.43 -10.28
C GLY A 83 -17.98 13.04 -10.65
N LEU A 84 -17.31 12.27 -9.80
CA LEU A 84 -16.02 11.69 -10.14
C LEU A 84 -16.14 10.70 -11.31
N ALA A 85 -17.16 9.83 -11.29
CA ALA A 85 -17.39 8.88 -12.38
C ALA A 85 -17.69 9.60 -13.72
N ASP A 86 -18.49 10.65 -13.70
CA ASP A 86 -18.81 11.47 -14.88
C ASP A 86 -17.55 12.14 -15.44
N GLY A 87 -16.73 12.76 -14.59
CA GLY A 87 -15.49 13.41 -15.02
C GLY A 87 -14.47 12.43 -15.62
N VAL A 88 -14.40 11.20 -15.10
CA VAL A 88 -13.60 10.14 -15.72
C VAL A 88 -14.20 9.69 -17.05
N GLY A 89 -15.52 9.54 -17.12
CA GLY A 89 -16.25 9.17 -18.33
C GLY A 89 -16.04 10.16 -19.48
N GLU A 90 -16.04 11.46 -19.21
CA GLU A 90 -15.78 12.52 -20.20
C GLU A 90 -14.37 12.40 -20.81
N LEU A 91 -13.35 12.09 -19.99
CA LEU A 91 -11.98 11.90 -20.46
C LEU A 91 -11.84 10.62 -21.30
N VAL A 92 -12.50 9.53 -20.88
CA VAL A 92 -12.53 8.28 -21.65
C VAL A 92 -13.24 8.49 -22.99
N ASP A 93 -14.36 9.22 -23.03
CA ASP A 93 -15.04 9.58 -24.28
C ASP A 93 -14.17 10.41 -25.23
N ALA A 94 -13.22 11.17 -24.68
CA ALA A 94 -12.22 11.91 -25.44
C ALA A 94 -11.02 11.05 -25.91
N GLY A 95 -11.02 9.75 -25.62
CA GLY A 95 -9.99 8.79 -26.04
C GLY A 95 -8.90 8.52 -25.01
N VAL A 96 -8.95 9.12 -23.82
CA VAL A 96 -7.93 8.95 -22.77
C VAL A 96 -8.05 7.55 -22.16
N SER A 97 -6.92 6.88 -21.89
CA SER A 97 -6.95 5.57 -21.22
C SER A 97 -7.58 5.67 -19.82
N GLY A 98 -8.26 4.63 -19.36
CA GLY A 98 -9.03 4.67 -18.11
C GLY A 98 -8.19 4.96 -16.87
N ASP A 99 -6.98 4.40 -16.78
CA ASP A 99 -6.03 4.68 -15.69
C ASP A 99 -5.59 6.15 -15.68
N ARG A 100 -5.33 6.72 -16.86
CA ARG A 100 -4.98 8.13 -17.01
C ARG A 100 -6.17 9.05 -16.72
N ALA A 101 -7.35 8.68 -17.18
CA ALA A 101 -8.59 9.41 -16.98
C ALA A 101 -8.95 9.49 -15.48
N VAL A 102 -8.81 8.38 -14.74
CA VAL A 102 -8.91 8.37 -13.26
C VAL A 102 -7.90 9.35 -12.66
N TYR A 103 -6.63 9.26 -13.06
CA TYR A 103 -5.58 10.12 -12.50
C TYR A 103 -5.88 11.62 -12.69
N GLU A 104 -6.30 12.02 -13.90
CA GLU A 104 -6.58 13.41 -14.24
C GLU A 104 -7.87 13.94 -13.61
N ALA A 105 -8.97 13.18 -13.68
CA ALA A 105 -10.25 13.59 -13.08
C ALA A 105 -10.12 13.76 -11.56
N PHE A 106 -9.53 12.77 -10.87
CA PHE A 106 -9.30 12.87 -9.42
C PHE A 106 -8.36 14.03 -9.09
N GLY A 107 -7.34 14.30 -9.91
CA GLY A 107 -6.46 15.46 -9.76
C GLY A 107 -7.21 16.80 -9.81
N ALA A 108 -8.18 16.95 -10.69
CA ALA A 108 -8.99 18.18 -10.76
C ALA A 108 -9.84 18.39 -9.49
N TYR A 109 -10.49 17.33 -8.99
CA TYR A 109 -11.27 17.40 -7.75
C TYR A 109 -10.39 17.63 -6.52
N ARG A 110 -9.21 17.01 -6.51
CA ARG A 110 -8.18 17.22 -5.48
C ARG A 110 -7.81 18.69 -5.36
N ASP A 111 -7.57 19.36 -6.48
CA ASP A 111 -7.19 20.78 -6.51
C ASP A 111 -8.34 21.68 -6.02
N LEU A 112 -9.60 21.34 -6.33
CA LEU A 112 -10.78 22.03 -5.80
C LEU A 112 -10.88 21.91 -4.27
N LEU A 113 -10.71 20.70 -3.73
CA LEU A 113 -10.74 20.44 -2.28
C LEU A 113 -9.59 21.16 -1.57
N ALA A 114 -8.38 21.10 -2.13
CA ALA A 114 -7.21 21.80 -1.60
C ALA A 114 -7.44 23.33 -1.56
N ALA A 115 -8.04 23.90 -2.60
CA ALA A 115 -8.37 25.32 -2.67
C ALA A 115 -9.47 25.73 -1.68
N ALA A 116 -10.44 24.86 -1.42
CA ALA A 116 -11.50 25.11 -0.44
C ALA A 116 -10.98 25.16 1.00
N GLY A 117 -9.93 24.38 1.30
CA GLY A 117 -9.26 24.38 2.61
C GLY A 117 -10.14 23.91 3.76
N GLY A 118 -9.64 24.08 4.99
CA GLY A 118 -10.30 23.60 6.21
C GLY A 118 -10.59 22.10 6.14
N TYR A 119 -11.77 21.69 6.60
CA TYR A 119 -12.21 20.30 6.59
C TYR A 119 -12.19 19.64 5.19
N LEU A 120 -12.49 20.41 4.13
CA LEU A 120 -12.46 19.87 2.76
C LEU A 120 -11.02 19.63 2.27
N GLY A 121 -10.07 20.47 2.68
CA GLY A 121 -8.65 20.28 2.37
C GLY A 121 -8.06 19.04 3.04
N GLU A 122 -8.58 18.62 4.20
CA GLU A 122 -8.16 17.39 4.87
C GLU A 122 -8.55 16.13 4.07
N ARG A 123 -9.56 16.21 3.19
CA ARG A 123 -10.00 15.11 2.31
C ARG A 123 -9.15 14.92 1.06
N VAL A 124 -8.13 15.75 0.83
CA VAL A 124 -7.21 15.62 -0.31
C VAL A 124 -6.48 14.29 -0.28
N ALA A 125 -5.98 13.90 0.90
CA ALA A 125 -5.26 12.63 1.07
C ALA A 125 -6.18 11.42 0.81
N ASP A 126 -7.44 11.52 1.23
CA ASP A 126 -8.46 10.49 0.99
C ASP A 126 -8.67 10.27 -0.51
N LEU A 127 -8.76 11.37 -1.28
CA LEU A 127 -8.95 11.31 -2.74
C LEU A 127 -7.71 10.81 -3.48
N ASP A 128 -6.51 11.21 -3.01
CA ASP A 128 -5.24 10.70 -3.51
C ASP A 128 -5.12 9.17 -3.30
N ASP A 129 -5.52 8.65 -2.13
CA ASP A 129 -5.54 7.21 -1.85
C ASP A 129 -6.52 6.47 -2.78
N ILE A 130 -7.76 6.94 -2.94
CA ILE A 130 -8.74 6.30 -3.83
C ILE A 130 -8.23 6.26 -5.28
N ARG A 131 -7.69 7.38 -5.78
CA ARG A 131 -7.08 7.46 -7.11
C ARG A 131 -6.00 6.40 -7.28
N ASP A 132 -5.06 6.34 -6.33
CA ASP A 132 -3.90 5.47 -6.44
C ASP A 132 -4.30 3.99 -6.40
N ARG A 133 -5.29 3.64 -5.56
CA ARG A 133 -5.87 2.29 -5.50
C ARG A 133 -6.58 1.92 -6.80
N ALA A 134 -7.34 2.83 -7.39
CA ALA A 134 -8.04 2.59 -8.66
C ALA A 134 -7.06 2.41 -9.82
N VAL A 135 -6.04 3.25 -9.91
CA VAL A 135 -4.95 3.13 -10.90
C VAL A 135 -4.19 1.81 -10.72
N ALA A 136 -3.95 1.38 -9.47
CA ALA A 136 -3.29 0.11 -9.19
C ALA A 136 -4.06 -1.08 -9.78
N ARG A 137 -5.38 -1.11 -9.54
CA ARG A 137 -6.27 -2.13 -10.13
C ARG A 137 -6.26 -2.11 -11.65
N LEU A 138 -6.32 -0.92 -12.25
CA LEU A 138 -6.37 -0.78 -13.72
C LEU A 138 -5.06 -1.15 -14.42
N THR A 139 -3.93 -1.02 -13.73
CA THR A 139 -2.59 -1.27 -14.29
C THR A 139 -1.99 -2.60 -13.84
N GLY A 140 -2.58 -3.26 -12.85
CA GLY A 140 -1.98 -4.42 -12.17
C GLY A 140 -0.76 -4.07 -11.32
N ALA A 141 -0.54 -2.77 -11.03
CA ALA A 141 0.52 -2.34 -10.13
C ALA A 141 0.23 -2.80 -8.69
N PRO A 142 1.27 -2.92 -7.85
CA PRO A 142 1.08 -3.24 -6.44
C PRO A 142 0.11 -2.29 -5.76
N MET A 143 -0.85 -2.85 -5.04
CA MET A 143 -1.84 -2.09 -4.27
C MET A 143 -1.16 -1.23 -3.18
N PRO A 144 -1.46 0.08 -3.10
CA PRO A 144 -1.08 0.89 -1.95
C PRO A 144 -1.64 0.34 -0.63
N GLY A 145 -0.92 0.59 0.45
CA GLY A 145 -1.34 0.18 1.80
C GLY A 145 -0.95 -1.26 2.19
N VAL A 146 -1.31 -1.61 3.42
CA VAL A 146 -1.07 -2.94 4.00
C VAL A 146 -1.93 -4.01 3.30
N PRO A 147 -1.39 -5.21 3.01
CA PRO A 147 -2.14 -6.29 2.39
C PRO A 147 -2.99 -6.99 3.47
N VAL A 148 -4.26 -6.62 3.53
CA VAL A 148 -5.22 -7.12 4.53
C VAL A 148 -5.76 -8.52 4.23
N ASP A 149 -5.67 -8.96 2.97
CA ASP A 149 -6.15 -10.28 2.51
C ASP A 149 -5.00 -11.21 2.09
N ALA A 150 -3.79 -11.00 2.64
CA ALA A 150 -2.66 -11.87 2.35
C ALA A 150 -2.97 -13.32 2.77
N ALA A 151 -2.90 -14.26 1.83
CA ALA A 151 -3.14 -15.68 2.09
C ALA A 151 -1.93 -16.37 2.76
N GLU A 152 -0.74 -15.78 2.61
CA GLU A 152 0.52 -16.30 3.10
C GLU A 152 1.27 -15.21 3.90
N PRO A 153 2.15 -15.58 4.85
CA PRO A 153 2.96 -14.61 5.56
C PRO A 153 3.85 -13.77 4.63
N TYR A 154 4.09 -12.51 4.99
CA TYR A 154 4.87 -11.55 4.21
C TYR A 154 5.79 -10.71 5.10
N ILE A 155 6.83 -10.13 4.51
CA ILE A 155 7.69 -9.13 5.17
C ILE A 155 7.20 -7.74 4.76
N LEU A 156 6.70 -6.95 5.71
CA LEU A 156 6.25 -5.60 5.42
C LEU A 156 7.45 -4.66 5.32
N VAL A 157 7.65 -4.10 4.13
CA VAL A 157 8.72 -3.15 3.84
C VAL A 157 8.12 -1.76 3.63
N ALA A 158 8.54 -0.76 4.41
CA ALA A 158 7.99 0.60 4.28
C ALA A 158 9.07 1.66 4.45
N ARG A 159 8.79 2.91 4.05
CA ARG A 159 9.64 4.03 4.49
C ARG A 159 9.44 4.25 5.99
N ASP A 160 8.19 4.42 6.41
CA ASP A 160 7.72 4.46 7.80
C ASP A 160 6.30 3.88 7.84
N LEU A 161 5.79 3.53 9.03
CA LEU A 161 4.41 3.06 9.22
C LEU A 161 3.57 4.13 9.92
N ALA A 162 2.50 4.57 9.26
CA ALA A 162 1.53 5.46 9.90
C ALA A 162 0.63 4.67 10.87
N PRO A 163 0.14 5.30 11.96
CA PRO A 163 -0.76 4.62 12.91
C PRO A 163 -1.99 3.97 12.25
N ALA A 164 -2.54 4.58 11.20
CA ALA A 164 -3.68 4.04 10.47
C ALA A 164 -3.37 2.69 9.78
N ASP A 165 -2.16 2.52 9.24
CA ASP A 165 -1.71 1.26 8.63
C ASP A 165 -1.59 0.16 9.68
N THR A 166 -1.19 0.53 10.91
CA THR A 166 -0.95 -0.46 11.98
C THR A 166 -2.22 -1.15 12.46
N ALA A 167 -3.37 -0.46 12.39
CA ALA A 167 -4.66 -1.00 12.80
C ALA A 167 -5.13 -2.18 11.93
N LEU A 168 -4.60 -2.30 10.71
CA LEU A 168 -4.99 -3.31 9.74
C LEU A 168 -4.04 -4.52 9.70
N LEU A 169 -2.98 -4.53 10.50
CA LEU A 169 -1.98 -5.59 10.50
C LEU A 169 -2.44 -6.82 11.27
N ASP A 170 -2.35 -7.98 10.63
CA ASP A 170 -2.48 -9.27 11.32
C ASP A 170 -1.09 -9.81 11.71
N ARG A 171 -0.87 -9.97 13.03
CA ARG A 171 0.36 -10.53 13.58
C ARG A 171 0.71 -11.93 13.09
N ASN A 172 -0.26 -12.69 12.57
CA ASN A 172 -0.03 -14.04 12.05
C ASN A 172 0.44 -14.02 10.59
N LEU A 173 0.20 -12.92 9.88
CA LEU A 173 0.59 -12.74 8.48
C LEU A 173 1.87 -11.91 8.33
N VAL A 174 2.16 -11.00 9.26
CA VAL A 174 3.42 -10.24 9.20
C VAL A 174 4.57 -11.09 9.77
N ALA A 175 5.42 -11.62 8.89
CA ALA A 175 6.59 -12.42 9.26
C ALA A 175 7.74 -11.55 9.81
N ALA A 176 7.88 -10.31 9.31
CA ALA A 176 8.83 -9.32 9.83
C ALA A 176 8.48 -7.91 9.35
N PHE A 177 9.01 -6.88 10.02
CA PHE A 177 9.01 -5.50 9.56
C PHE A 177 10.40 -5.06 9.10
N VAL A 178 10.47 -4.34 7.98
CA VAL A 178 11.67 -3.64 7.53
C VAL A 178 11.29 -2.20 7.19
N THR A 179 11.89 -1.21 7.87
CA THR A 179 11.69 0.19 7.50
C THR A 179 12.98 0.88 7.10
N GLU A 180 12.89 1.75 6.09
CA GLU A 180 14.03 2.55 5.66
C GLU A 180 14.32 3.69 6.65
N ASP A 181 13.28 4.33 7.17
CA ASP A 181 13.39 5.34 8.21
C ASP A 181 13.08 4.76 9.60
N GLY A 182 13.31 5.58 10.62
CA GLY A 182 13.01 5.24 12.01
C GLY A 182 14.22 4.75 12.80
N GLY A 183 14.07 4.77 14.12
CA GLY A 183 15.08 4.30 15.07
C GLY A 183 14.49 3.34 16.10
N PRO A 184 15.30 2.89 17.09
CA PRO A 184 14.88 1.93 18.11
C PRO A 184 13.68 2.33 18.98
N THR A 185 13.31 3.61 18.95
CA THR A 185 12.17 4.21 19.67
C THR A 185 11.06 4.70 18.73
N SER A 186 11.12 4.36 17.44
CA SER A 186 10.08 4.71 16.46
C SER A 186 8.76 4.01 16.76
N HIS A 187 7.67 4.52 16.18
CA HIS A 187 6.34 3.90 16.27
C HIS A 187 6.39 2.44 15.78
N THR A 188 7.03 2.19 14.64
CA THR A 188 7.27 0.83 14.11
C THR A 188 8.02 -0.06 15.08
N ALA A 189 9.07 0.45 15.74
CA ALA A 189 9.83 -0.33 16.73
C ALA A 189 8.99 -0.70 17.96
N ILE A 190 8.10 0.19 18.41
CA ILE A 190 7.17 -0.07 19.51
C ILE A 190 6.12 -1.10 19.08
N LEU A 191 5.55 -0.94 17.89
CA LEU A 191 4.55 -1.84 17.32
C LEU A 191 5.10 -3.26 17.15
N ALA A 192 6.26 -3.42 16.53
CA ALA A 192 6.88 -4.72 16.28
C ALA A 192 7.11 -5.50 17.58
N ARG A 193 7.58 -4.83 18.63
CA ARG A 193 7.73 -5.42 19.97
C ARG A 193 6.39 -5.81 20.59
N ALA A 194 5.38 -4.96 20.46
CA ALA A 194 4.04 -5.24 20.97
C ALA A 194 3.38 -6.44 20.25
N MET A 195 3.63 -6.59 18.95
CA MET A 195 3.15 -7.72 18.13
C MET A 195 4.00 -8.99 18.32
N GLY A 196 5.21 -8.88 18.86
CA GLY A 196 6.16 -9.98 18.98
C GLY A 196 6.70 -10.44 17.62
N VAL A 197 6.80 -9.53 16.66
CA VAL A 197 7.24 -9.79 15.28
C VAL A 197 8.66 -9.23 15.11
N PRO A 198 9.59 -9.93 14.45
CA PRO A 198 10.94 -9.43 14.25
C PRO A 198 10.95 -8.16 13.40
N ALA A 199 11.87 -7.25 13.68
CA ALA A 199 11.90 -5.97 12.99
C ALA A 199 13.29 -5.36 12.88
N VAL A 200 13.55 -4.78 11.71
CA VAL A 200 14.75 -4.01 11.37
C VAL A 200 14.30 -2.62 10.90
N VAL A 201 14.82 -1.56 11.51
CA VAL A 201 14.50 -0.16 11.14
C VAL A 201 15.76 0.59 10.74
N GLY A 202 15.63 1.71 10.02
CA GLY A 202 16.79 2.44 9.53
C GLY A 202 17.57 1.66 8.46
N CYS A 203 16.89 0.79 7.72
CA CYS A 203 17.47 -0.11 6.72
C CYS A 203 17.54 0.60 5.36
N ALA A 204 18.63 1.32 5.13
CA ALA A 204 18.81 2.12 3.92
C ALA A 204 18.67 1.27 2.64
N GLY A 205 17.87 1.75 1.68
CA GLY A 205 17.62 1.04 0.42
C GLY A 205 16.52 -0.02 0.48
N ALA A 206 15.88 -0.24 1.64
CA ALA A 206 14.79 -1.21 1.77
C ALA A 206 13.60 -0.89 0.83
N THR A 207 13.25 0.38 0.64
CA THR A 207 12.14 0.77 -0.26
C THR A 207 12.48 0.66 -1.74
N ALA A 208 13.75 0.44 -2.09
CA ALA A 208 14.20 0.20 -3.47
C ALA A 208 14.12 -1.27 -3.88
N LEU A 209 13.71 -2.17 -2.96
CA LEU A 209 13.47 -3.57 -3.25
C LEU A 209 12.32 -3.75 -4.25
N VAL A 210 12.28 -4.90 -4.92
CA VAL A 210 11.18 -5.24 -5.83
C VAL A 210 10.07 -5.92 -5.02
N GLN A 211 8.81 -5.56 -5.27
CA GLN A 211 7.65 -6.24 -4.73
C GLN A 211 7.75 -7.76 -4.95
N GLY A 212 7.50 -8.55 -3.91
CA GLY A 212 7.54 -10.01 -3.98
C GLY A 212 8.94 -10.63 -3.83
N THR A 213 9.99 -9.83 -3.65
CA THR A 213 11.36 -10.35 -3.43
C THR A 213 11.42 -11.19 -2.16
N LEU A 214 12.03 -12.38 -2.20
CA LEU A 214 12.24 -13.19 -1.00
C LEU A 214 13.25 -12.55 -0.07
N LEU A 215 12.90 -12.42 1.21
CA LEU A 215 13.73 -11.80 2.23
C LEU A 215 13.82 -12.70 3.46
N LEU A 216 15.03 -12.78 4.04
CA LEU A 216 15.26 -13.29 5.39
C LEU A 216 15.66 -12.11 6.27
N VAL A 217 14.90 -11.88 7.34
CA VAL A 217 15.09 -10.76 8.27
C VAL A 217 15.44 -11.31 9.64
N ASP A 218 16.56 -10.86 10.18
CA ASP A 218 16.97 -11.12 11.56
C ASP A 218 16.84 -9.81 12.37
N GLY A 219 15.80 -9.77 13.20
CA GLY A 219 15.50 -8.61 14.02
C GLY A 219 16.40 -8.45 15.25
N ALA A 220 17.28 -9.41 15.54
CA ALA A 220 18.30 -9.31 16.58
C ALA A 220 19.61 -8.71 16.05
N THR A 221 20.09 -9.16 14.90
CA THR A 221 21.33 -8.65 14.28
C THR A 221 21.11 -7.38 13.46
N GLY A 222 19.90 -7.17 12.93
CA GLY A 222 19.61 -6.07 12.02
C GLY A 222 19.90 -6.39 10.55
N GLU A 223 20.15 -7.66 10.23
CA GLU A 223 20.44 -8.11 8.86
C GLU A 223 19.15 -8.42 8.08
N VAL A 224 19.11 -7.97 6.83
CA VAL A 224 18.07 -8.30 5.85
C VAL A 224 18.73 -8.89 4.61
N VAL A 225 18.63 -10.21 4.46
CA VAL A 225 19.23 -10.95 3.34
C VAL A 225 18.24 -11.03 2.20
N ILE A 226 18.65 -10.56 1.02
CA ILE A 226 17.87 -10.53 -0.21
C ILE A 226 18.11 -11.83 -0.99
N GLU A 227 17.03 -12.47 -1.40
CA GLU A 227 17.00 -13.75 -2.14
C GLU A 227 17.94 -14.80 -1.50
N PRO A 228 17.72 -15.14 -0.21
CA PRO A 228 18.53 -16.11 0.48
C PRO A 228 18.35 -17.50 -0.13
N GLU A 229 19.29 -18.40 0.13
CA GLU A 229 19.10 -19.81 -0.22
C GLU A 229 17.93 -20.38 0.61
N PRO A 230 16.88 -20.96 -0.03
CA PRO A 230 15.64 -21.30 0.67
C PRO A 230 15.79 -22.28 1.82
N ALA A 231 16.66 -23.30 1.70
CA ALA A 231 16.82 -24.30 2.76
C ALA A 231 17.48 -23.69 4.01
N ALA A 232 18.50 -22.85 3.82
CA ALA A 232 19.16 -22.11 4.90
C ALA A 232 18.20 -21.11 5.57
N ALA A 233 17.39 -20.39 4.79
CA ALA A 233 16.43 -19.43 5.32
C ALA A 233 15.33 -20.11 6.16
N GLN A 234 14.78 -21.22 5.66
CA GLN A 234 13.79 -22.01 6.39
C GLN A 234 14.36 -22.59 7.70
N ALA A 235 15.61 -23.09 7.67
CA ALA A 235 16.27 -23.59 8.86
C ALA A 235 16.46 -22.49 9.91
N ALA A 236 16.85 -21.28 9.49
CA ALA A 236 17.03 -20.14 10.38
C ALA A 236 15.72 -19.77 11.11
N VAL A 237 14.59 -19.73 10.40
CA VAL A 237 13.27 -19.47 10.99
C VAL A 237 12.84 -20.58 11.97
N ALA A 238 13.12 -21.85 11.66
CA ALA A 238 12.76 -22.96 12.54
C ALA A 238 13.53 -22.99 13.87
N THR A 239 14.67 -22.31 13.93
CA THR A 239 15.54 -22.24 15.13
C THR A 239 15.39 -20.94 15.94
N ALA A 240 14.58 -20.00 15.46
CA ALA A 240 14.44 -18.65 16.00
C ALA A 240 13.45 -18.54 17.17
#